data_AF-A0A7S0JEI6-F1
#
_entry.id   AF-A0A7S0JEI6-F1
#
_cell.length_a   1.000
_cell.length_b   1.000
_cell.length_c   1.000
_cell.angle_alpha   90.00
_cell.angle_beta   90.00
_cell.angle_gamma   90.00
#
_symmetry.space_group_name_H-M   'P 1'
#
loop_
_entity.id
_entity.type
_entity.pdbx_description
1 polymer ?
#
loop_
_entity_poly.entity_id
_entity_poly.type
_entity_poly.pdbx_seq_one_letter_code
_entity_poly.pdbx_strand_id
1 'polypeptide(L)'
;EGTFGSSHEFRHLLETVLHGRMRRAPIELSVRSVEWHSTVHEDSETGTDVLFDKCSPDRVSGLRSITRDMVMDILAYNSAAHGQRIIDAVYRQMEAKYAQFLAERPGWTGSVSIL
;
A
#
# COMPACT_ATOMS: atom_id res chain seq x y z
N GLU A 1 2.54 18.98 2.20
CA GLU A 1 3.95 18.75 2.61
C GLU A 1 4.20 17.25 2.56
N GLY A 2 5.15 16.82 1.72
CA GLY A 2 5.43 15.40 1.49
C GLY A 2 6.07 14.80 2.74
N THR A 3 5.46 13.75 3.27
CA THR A 3 6.00 13.00 4.40
C THR A 3 7.30 12.32 3.99
N PHE A 4 8.39 12.79 4.59
CA PHE A 4 9.73 12.21 4.49
C PHE A 4 9.61 10.73 4.92
N GLY A 5 9.90 9.79 4.03
CA GLY A 5 9.75 8.34 4.29
C GLY A 5 8.46 7.69 3.79
N SER A 6 7.69 8.33 2.89
CA SER A 6 6.53 7.68 2.27
C SER A 6 6.94 6.38 1.56
N SER A 7 6.15 5.31 1.71
CA SER A 7 6.37 4.00 1.06
C SER A 7 6.58 4.10 -0.47
N HIS A 8 6.14 5.19 -1.09
CA HIS A 8 6.36 5.52 -2.48
C HIS A 8 7.85 5.76 -2.83
N GLU A 9 8.60 6.45 -1.96
CA GLU A 9 10.01 6.78 -2.17
C GLU A 9 10.90 5.52 -2.10
N PHE A 10 10.64 4.66 -1.11
CA PHE A 10 11.29 3.35 -1.00
C PHE A 10 11.04 2.47 -2.23
N ARG A 11 9.79 2.45 -2.74
CA ARG A 11 9.43 1.67 -3.93
C ARG A 11 10.13 2.16 -5.19
N HIS A 12 10.18 3.47 -5.39
CA HIS A 12 10.89 4.06 -6.52
C HIS A 12 12.40 3.76 -6.47
N LEU A 13 13.00 3.81 -5.28
CA LEU A 13 14.39 3.41 -5.08
C LEU A 13 14.59 1.92 -5.36
N LEU A 14 13.70 1.05 -4.87
CA LEU A 14 13.75 -0.39 -5.10
C LEU A 14 13.67 -0.71 -6.59
N GLU A 15 12.72 -0.12 -7.30
CA GLU A 15 12.55 -0.25 -8.75
C GLU A 15 13.81 0.19 -9.51
N THR A 16 14.37 1.34 -9.13
CA THR A 16 15.61 1.87 -9.73
C THR A 16 16.79 0.91 -9.53
N VAL A 17 16.97 0.38 -8.31
CA VAL A 17 18.04 -0.57 -7.99
C VAL A 17 17.87 -1.88 -8.76
N LEU A 18 16.65 -2.39 -8.83
CA LEU A 18 16.32 -3.63 -9.54
C LEU A 18 16.59 -3.49 -11.04
N HIS A 19 16.14 -2.40 -11.68
CA HIS A 19 16.43 -2.12 -13.08
C HIS A 19 17.92 -1.89 -13.36
N GLY A 20 18.65 -1.26 -12.44
CA GLY A 20 20.09 -1.04 -12.57
C GLY A 20 20.91 -2.34 -12.48
N ARG A 21 20.58 -3.23 -11.54
CA ARG A 21 21.33 -4.46 -11.25
C ARG A 21 21.03 -5.60 -12.22
N MET A 22 19.81 -5.65 -12.77
CA MET A 22 19.31 -6.77 -13.58
C MET A 22 19.56 -6.62 -15.10
N ARG A 23 20.30 -5.62 -15.56
CA ARG A 23 20.59 -5.39 -17.01
C ARG A 23 21.23 -6.58 -17.75
N ARG A 24 21.79 -7.57 -17.03
CA ARG A 24 22.49 -8.74 -17.61
C ARG A 24 21.73 -10.05 -17.51
N ALA A 25 20.60 -10.09 -16.81
CA ALA A 25 19.75 -11.28 -16.76
C ALA A 25 18.61 -11.11 -17.77
N PRO A 26 18.22 -12.15 -18.54
CA PRO A 26 17.05 -12.13 -19.41
C PRO A 26 15.74 -12.22 -18.61
N ILE A 27 15.66 -11.49 -17.50
CA ILE A 27 14.52 -11.46 -16.58
C ILE A 27 13.91 -10.06 -16.70
N GLU A 28 12.76 -9.96 -17.35
CA GLU A 28 11.95 -8.75 -17.32
C GLU A 28 11.24 -8.69 -15.97
N LEU A 29 11.73 -7.83 -15.07
CA LEU A 29 11.18 -7.66 -13.73
C LEU A 29 10.22 -6.46 -13.72
N SER A 30 8.98 -6.71 -13.35
CA SER A 30 7.94 -5.68 -13.14
C SER A 30 7.54 -5.67 -11.66
N VAL A 31 7.67 -4.53 -10.99
CA VAL A 31 7.25 -4.34 -9.59
C VAL A 31 5.93 -3.58 -9.57
N ARG A 32 4.93 -4.07 -8.83
CA ARG A 32 3.62 -3.43 -8.67
C ARG A 32 3.29 -3.35 -7.17
N SER A 33 2.96 -2.16 -6.68
CA SER A 33 2.63 -1.96 -5.25
C SER A 33 1.19 -2.36 -4.93
N VAL A 34 0.94 -2.81 -3.70
CA VAL A 34 -0.42 -2.99 -3.14
C VAL A 34 -0.54 -2.07 -1.93
N GLU A 35 -1.64 -1.33 -1.83
CA GLU A 35 -1.85 -0.29 -0.81
C GLU A 35 -3.24 -0.43 -0.20
N TRP A 36 -3.33 -1.03 0.98
CA TRP A 36 -4.61 -1.28 1.66
C TRP A 36 -5.03 -0.14 2.58
N HIS A 37 -4.08 0.66 3.07
CA HIS A 37 -4.30 1.72 4.06
C HIS A 37 -5.39 2.70 3.63
N SER A 38 -5.34 3.20 2.39
CA SER A 38 -6.38 4.12 1.87
C SER A 38 -7.78 3.52 1.91
N THR A 39 -7.92 2.21 1.69
CA THR A 39 -9.23 1.54 1.73
C THR A 39 -9.83 1.51 3.14
N VAL A 40 -8.99 1.53 4.18
CA VAL A 40 -9.44 1.52 5.59
C VAL A 40 -9.64 2.95 6.12
N HIS A 41 -8.78 3.88 5.72
CA HIS A 41 -8.82 5.28 6.17
C HIS A 41 -9.90 6.12 5.45
N GLU A 42 -10.18 5.84 4.17
CA GLU A 42 -11.14 6.61 3.36
C GLU A 42 -12.57 6.05 3.41
N ASP A 43 -12.81 4.99 4.18
CA ASP A 43 -14.13 4.36 4.27
C ASP A 43 -15.11 5.28 5.03
N SER A 44 -16.02 5.88 4.26
CA SER A 44 -16.98 6.91 4.69
C SER A 44 -17.98 6.45 5.76
N GLU A 45 -18.15 5.13 5.97
CA GLU A 45 -19.03 4.58 7.01
C GLU A 45 -18.38 4.53 8.40
N THR A 46 -17.05 4.52 8.50
CA THR A 46 -16.31 4.42 9.77
C THR A 46 -15.38 5.59 10.07
N GLY A 47 -15.00 6.41 9.07
CA GLY A 47 -14.49 7.78 9.20
C GLY A 47 -13.55 8.08 10.38
N THR A 48 -12.72 7.13 10.79
CA THR A 48 -11.94 7.22 12.03
C THR A 48 -10.95 8.36 11.98
N ASP A 49 -10.40 8.63 10.80
CA ASP A 49 -9.46 9.73 10.58
C ASP A 49 -10.13 11.09 10.73
N VAL A 50 -11.34 11.23 10.20
CA VAL A 50 -12.14 12.45 10.33
C VAL A 50 -12.53 12.71 11.79
N LEU A 51 -12.89 11.65 12.52
CA LEU A 51 -13.17 11.75 13.95
C LEU A 51 -11.90 12.07 14.75
N PHE A 52 -10.79 11.44 14.41
CA PHE A 52 -9.51 11.66 15.08
C PHE A 52 -8.99 13.08 14.85
N ASP A 53 -9.12 13.60 13.64
CA ASP A 53 -8.78 14.98 13.30
C ASP A 53 -9.64 16.00 14.04
N LYS A 54 -10.95 15.71 14.23
CA LYS A 54 -11.85 16.56 15.03
C LYS A 54 -11.55 16.54 16.53
N CYS A 55 -11.16 15.39 17.06
CA CYS A 55 -10.91 15.20 18.50
C CYS A 55 -9.50 15.61 18.92
N SER A 56 -8.55 15.64 17.99
CA SER A 56 -7.15 15.92 18.28
C SER A 56 -6.86 17.43 18.23
N PRO A 57 -6.29 18.03 19.30
CA PRO A 57 -5.97 19.45 19.33
C PRO A 57 -4.97 19.87 18.25
N ASP A 58 -5.13 21.07 17.68
CA ASP A 58 -4.25 21.57 16.59
C ASP A 58 -2.76 21.64 16.96
N ARG A 59 -2.46 21.82 18.24
CA ARG A 59 -1.08 21.95 18.75
C ARG A 59 -0.30 20.63 18.74
N VAL A 60 -0.96 19.49 18.51
CA VAL A 60 -0.33 18.16 18.54
C VAL A 60 -0.31 17.49 17.16
N SER A 61 -0.16 18.27 16.10
CA SER A 61 -0.18 17.81 14.70
C SER A 61 0.78 16.64 14.41
N GLY A 62 1.98 16.63 15.01
CA GLY A 62 2.94 15.53 14.86
C GLY A 62 2.45 14.23 15.49
N LEU A 63 1.97 14.28 16.74
CA LEU A 63 1.38 13.12 17.42
C LEU A 63 0.14 12.64 16.67
N ARG A 64 -0.67 13.57 16.16
CA ARG A 64 -1.85 13.28 15.35
C ARG A 64 -1.48 12.45 14.11
N SER A 65 -0.43 12.84 13.39
CA SER A 65 0.03 12.06 12.23
C SER A 65 0.53 10.68 12.64
N ILE A 66 1.35 10.57 13.69
CA ILE A 66 1.87 9.27 14.15
C ILE A 66 0.73 8.32 14.55
N THR A 67 -0.27 8.82 15.28
CA THR A 67 -1.40 7.99 15.69
C THR A 67 -2.22 7.53 14.49
N ARG A 68 -2.55 8.43 13.56
CA ARG A 68 -3.30 8.09 12.36
C ARG A 68 -2.52 7.12 11.46
N ASP A 69 -1.27 7.43 11.15
CA ASP A 69 -0.50 6.73 10.11
C ASP A 69 0.18 5.45 10.63
N MET A 70 0.13 5.15 11.94
CA MET A 70 0.76 3.95 12.51
C MET A 70 -0.12 3.23 13.53
N VAL A 71 -0.62 3.94 14.54
CA VAL A 71 -1.37 3.30 15.63
C VAL A 71 -2.72 2.80 15.12
N MET A 72 -3.43 3.59 14.32
CA MET A 72 -4.71 3.19 13.74
C MET A 72 -4.57 2.00 12.79
N ASP A 73 -3.49 1.92 12.01
CA ASP A 73 -3.19 0.76 11.18
C ASP A 73 -3.04 -0.52 12.01
N ILE A 74 -2.30 -0.45 13.12
CA ILE A 74 -2.14 -1.59 14.03
C ILE A 74 -3.51 -2.02 14.58
N LEU A 75 -4.34 -1.07 15.02
CA LEU A 75 -5.65 -1.37 15.57
C LEU A 75 -6.60 -1.96 14.53
N ALA A 76 -6.59 -1.43 13.31
CA ALA A 76 -7.37 -1.94 12.19
C ALA A 76 -6.95 -3.38 11.83
N TYR A 77 -5.64 -3.63 11.73
CA TYR A 77 -5.13 -4.97 11.44
C TYR A 77 -5.56 -6.01 12.49
N ASN A 78 -5.65 -5.62 13.76
CA ASN A 78 -6.07 -6.50 14.85
C ASN A 78 -7.60 -6.61 15.02
N SER A 79 -8.38 -5.82 14.29
CA SER A 79 -9.84 -5.86 14.36
C SER A 79 -10.40 -6.90 13.39
N ALA A 80 -11.22 -7.83 13.86
CA ALA A 80 -11.83 -8.85 12.98
C ALA A 80 -12.66 -8.24 11.83
N ALA A 81 -13.33 -7.11 12.06
CA ALA A 81 -14.13 -6.43 11.05
C ALA A 81 -13.28 -5.75 9.97
N HIS A 82 -12.16 -5.13 10.35
CA HIS A 82 -11.28 -4.44 9.41
C HIS A 82 -10.30 -5.40 8.74
N GLY A 83 -9.87 -6.47 9.43
CA GLY A 83 -8.98 -7.49 8.89
C GLY A 83 -9.51 -8.13 7.61
N GLN A 84 -10.80 -8.49 7.56
CA GLN A 84 -11.40 -9.02 6.32
C GLN A 84 -11.44 -7.97 5.21
N ARG A 85 -11.74 -6.70 5.54
CA ARG A 85 -11.73 -5.62 4.54
C ARG A 85 -10.33 -5.40 3.95
N ILE A 86 -9.29 -5.49 4.79
CA ILE A 86 -7.88 -5.41 4.35
C ILE A 86 -7.55 -6.57 3.41
N ILE A 87 -7.91 -7.81 3.77
CA ILE A 87 -7.70 -8.98 2.91
C ILE A 87 -8.38 -8.81 1.56
N ASP A 88 -9.65 -8.40 1.55
CA ASP A 88 -10.43 -8.19 0.33
C ASP A 88 -9.82 -7.07 -0.53
N ALA A 89 -9.35 -5.98 0.07
CA ALA A 89 -8.70 -4.88 -0.62
C ALA A 89 -7.39 -5.31 -1.28
N VAL A 90 -6.53 -6.01 -0.55
CA VAL A 90 -5.28 -6.58 -1.06
C VAL A 90 -5.55 -7.54 -2.21
N TYR A 91 -6.49 -8.47 -2.04
CA TYR A 91 -6.87 -9.46 -3.05
C TYR A 91 -7.31 -8.80 -4.36
N ARG A 92 -8.26 -7.85 -4.29
CA ARG A 92 -8.77 -7.14 -5.49
C ARG A 92 -7.66 -6.37 -6.20
N GLN A 93 -6.77 -5.72 -5.45
CA GLN A 93 -5.65 -5.00 -6.05
C GLN A 93 -4.66 -5.93 -6.74
N MET A 94 -4.33 -7.06 -6.12
CA MET A 94 -3.46 -8.08 -6.71
C MET A 94 -4.07 -8.68 -7.97
N GLU A 95 -5.34 -9.06 -7.91
CA GLU A 95 -6.08 -9.61 -9.05
C GLU A 95 -6.11 -8.63 -10.22
N ALA A 96 -6.49 -7.38 -9.98
CA ALA A 96 -6.53 -6.35 -11.02
C ALA A 96 -5.15 -6.10 -11.66
N LYS A 97 -4.09 -6.05 -10.85
CA LYS A 97 -2.70 -5.87 -11.33
C LYS A 97 -2.21 -7.08 -12.11
N TYR A 98 -2.55 -8.28 -11.67
CA TYR A 98 -2.18 -9.50 -12.37
C TYR A 98 -2.91 -9.62 -13.72
N ALA A 99 -4.21 -9.33 -13.75
CA ALA A 99 -4.98 -9.29 -14.99
C ALA A 99 -4.41 -8.26 -15.98
N GLN A 100 -4.09 -7.05 -15.51
CA GLN A 100 -3.42 -6.03 -16.32
C GLN A 100 -2.07 -6.53 -16.86
N PHE A 101 -1.26 -7.15 -16.00
CA PHE A 101 0.06 -7.67 -16.39
C PHE A 101 -0.04 -8.74 -17.49
N LEU A 102 -1.01 -9.66 -17.40
CA LEU A 102 -1.24 -10.67 -18.44
C LEU A 102 -1.77 -10.07 -19.75
N ALA A 103 -2.61 -9.03 -19.66
CA ALA A 103 -3.08 -8.31 -20.84
C ALA A 103 -1.94 -7.59 -21.58
N GLU A 104 -0.97 -7.03 -20.83
CA GLU A 104 0.25 -6.43 -21.38
C GLU A 104 1.20 -7.49 -21.98
N ARG A 105 1.15 -8.74 -21.51
CA ARG A 105 2.08 -9.83 -21.91
C ARG A 105 1.33 -11.15 -22.20
N PRO A 106 0.65 -11.26 -23.34
CA PRO A 106 -0.04 -12.48 -23.73
C PRO A 106 0.94 -13.67 -23.83
N GLY A 107 0.57 -14.82 -23.26
CA GLY A 107 1.38 -16.04 -23.31
C GLY A 107 2.58 -16.08 -22.35
N TRP A 108 2.62 -15.18 -21.36
CA TRP A 108 3.64 -15.20 -20.32
C TRP A 108 3.64 -16.51 -19.52
N THR A 109 4.83 -17.10 -19.33
CA THR A 109 5.05 -18.37 -18.61
C THR A 109 6.04 -18.23 -17.44
N GLY A 110 6.31 -17.00 -17.01
CA GLY A 110 7.24 -16.72 -15.91
C GLY A 110 6.65 -17.03 -14.52
N SER A 111 7.35 -16.57 -13.48
CA SER A 111 6.94 -16.72 -12.08
C SER A 111 6.53 -15.39 -11.46
N VAL A 112 5.48 -15.41 -10.62
CA VAL A 112 5.12 -14.29 -9.72
C VAL A 112 5.69 -14.57 -8.34
N SER A 113 6.14 -13.52 -7.65
CA SER A 113 6.56 -13.60 -6.25
C SER A 113 5.97 -12.43 -5.48
N ILE A 114 5.60 -12.67 -4.23
CA ILE A 114 5.13 -11.65 -3.28
C ILE A 114 6.30 -11.34 -2.37
N LEU A 115 6.62 -10.06 -2.22
CA LEU A 115 7.75 -9.53 -1.43
C LEU A 115 7.22 -8.77 -0.22
#